data_AF-A0A6G0Q8B8-F1
#
_entry.id   AF-A0A6G0Q8B8-F1
#
_cell.length_a   1.000
_cell.length_b   1.000
_cell.length_c   1.000
_cell.angle_alpha   90.00
_cell.angle_beta   90.00
_cell.angle_gamma   90.00
#
_symmetry.space_group_name_H-M   'P 1'
#
loop_
_entity.id
_entity.type
_entity.pdbx_description
1 polymer ?
#
loop_
_entity_poly.entity_id
_entity_poly.type
_entity_poly.pdbx_seq_one_letter_code
_entity_poly.pdbx_strand_id
1 'polypeptide(L)'
;MTDKAMHGKIVLKEEFPQARQLLCQWHVVTWLKKQAARLASSVKKQVKAMMGLLVYARSKMEYDEARSTMKELLGGDETHPLYKTFLENWENSQEEWVSYLRGNVPHLTNNTNNRIESKWGKIKDVIKGTSSIDELVTTLITLQEYAEDQYIAEYHRVGSSDGKEPGVFKMFLTL
;
A
#
# COMPACT_ATOMS: atom_id res chain seq x y z
N MET A 1 -0.20 -4.41 -3.43
CA MET A 1 -0.07 -3.27 -2.50
C MET A 1 1.35 -2.76 -2.61
N THR A 2 1.56 -1.46 -2.82
CA THR A 2 2.88 -0.87 -3.10
C THR A 2 3.14 0.37 -2.26
N ASP A 3 4.39 0.83 -2.27
CA ASP A 3 4.73 2.17 -1.82
C ASP A 3 4.40 3.18 -2.91
N LYS A 4 4.33 4.47 -2.56
CA LYS A 4 4.05 5.53 -3.53
C LYS A 4 5.27 5.74 -4.44
N ALA A 5 5.31 5.00 -5.55
CA ALA A 5 6.27 5.17 -6.64
C ALA A 5 5.55 5.65 -7.90
N MET A 6 5.88 6.87 -8.35
CA MET A 6 5.15 7.53 -9.45
C MET A 6 5.38 6.87 -10.81
N HIS A 7 6.58 6.34 -11.07
CA HIS A 7 6.95 5.81 -12.39
C HIS A 7 6.42 4.39 -12.65
N GLY A 8 6.28 3.54 -11.63
CA GLY A 8 5.78 2.17 -11.80
C GLY A 8 4.25 2.09 -11.99
N LYS A 9 3.52 3.15 -11.61
CA LYS A 9 2.05 3.16 -11.66
C LYS A 9 1.49 3.10 -13.08
N ILE A 10 2.14 3.76 -14.02
CA ILE A 10 1.72 3.77 -15.43
C ILE A 10 1.86 2.36 -16.01
N VAL A 11 3.05 1.79 -15.87
CA VAL A 11 3.37 0.43 -16.33
C VAL A 11 2.41 -0.60 -15.73
N LEU A 12 2.20 -0.59 -14.41
CA LEU A 12 1.29 -1.53 -13.75
C LEU A 12 -0.15 -1.41 -14.25
N LYS A 13 -0.60 -0.21 -14.63
CA LYS A 13 -1.94 0.01 -15.17
C LYS A 13 -2.04 -0.44 -16.64
N GLU A 14 -0.97 -0.28 -17.41
CA GLU A 14 -0.89 -0.77 -18.79
C GLU A 14 -0.91 -2.30 -18.84
N GLU A 15 -0.10 -2.95 -18.00
CA GLU A 15 -0.01 -4.42 -17.94
C GLU A 15 -1.21 -5.06 -17.24
N PHE A 16 -1.78 -4.40 -16.23
CA PHE A 16 -2.90 -4.91 -15.43
C PHE A 16 -4.06 -3.90 -15.33
N PRO A 17 -4.78 -3.61 -16.44
CA PRO A 17 -5.79 -2.55 -16.48
C PRO A 17 -7.01 -2.80 -15.57
N GLN A 18 -7.27 -4.07 -15.23
CA GLN A 18 -8.35 -4.46 -14.32
C GLN A 18 -7.91 -4.44 -12.85
N ALA A 19 -6.61 -4.32 -12.57
CA ALA A 19 -6.09 -4.27 -11.21
C ALA A 19 -6.15 -2.83 -10.67
N ARG A 20 -6.59 -2.70 -9.42
CA ARG A 20 -6.47 -1.44 -8.67
C ARG A 20 -5.20 -1.46 -7.83
N GLN A 21 -4.30 -0.51 -8.09
CA GLN A 21 -3.16 -0.30 -7.20
C GLN A 21 -3.64 0.18 -5.83
N LEU A 22 -3.26 -0.55 -4.78
CA LEU A 22 -3.47 -0.12 -3.40
C LEU A 22 -2.12 0.29 -2.79
N LEU A 23 -2.09 1.42 -2.10
CA LEU A 23 -0.92 1.89 -1.37
C LEU A 23 -0.89 1.32 0.04
N CYS A 24 0.31 1.03 0.55
CA CYS A 24 0.50 0.62 1.94
C CYS A 24 0.07 1.76 2.89
N GLN A 25 -0.98 1.54 3.68
CA GLN A 25 -1.54 2.57 4.54
C GLN A 25 -0.55 3.03 5.61
N TRP A 26 0.32 2.14 6.08
CA TRP A 26 1.38 2.48 7.03
C TRP A 26 2.39 3.49 6.42
N HIS A 27 2.80 3.28 5.17
CA HIS A 27 3.69 4.22 4.48
C HIS A 27 3.00 5.53 4.17
N VAL A 28 1.73 5.51 3.77
CA VAL A 28 0.93 6.71 3.54
C VAL A 28 0.82 7.56 4.80
N VAL A 29 0.36 6.98 5.92
CA VAL A 29 0.19 7.73 7.18
C VAL A 29 1.55 8.23 7.70
N THR A 30 2.62 7.44 7.56
CA THR A 30 3.97 7.84 7.98
C THR A 30 4.45 9.03 7.16
N TRP A 31 4.28 9.01 5.84
CA TRP A 31 4.66 10.11 4.98
C TRP A 31 3.86 11.38 5.27
N LEU A 32 2.53 11.27 5.39
CA LEU A 32 1.65 12.41 5.69
C LEU A 32 1.99 13.04 7.05
N LYS A 33 2.23 12.22 8.08
CA LYS A 33 2.67 12.71 9.39
C LYS A 33 4.04 13.39 9.34
N LYS A 34 4.97 12.95 8.49
CA LYS A 34 6.25 13.64 8.26
C LYS A 34 6.02 15.01 7.61
N GLN A 35 5.14 15.12 6.62
CA GLN A 35 4.80 16.42 6.03
C GLN A 35 4.12 17.36 7.02
N ALA A 36 3.20 16.85 7.84
CA ALA A 36 2.56 17.63 8.91
C ALA A 36 3.59 18.20 9.90
N ALA A 37 4.59 17.41 10.30
CA ALA A 37 5.67 17.90 11.16
C ALA A 37 6.52 19.00 10.51
N ARG A 38 6.77 18.89 9.20
CA ARG A 38 7.62 19.82 8.44
C ARG A 38 6.91 21.13 8.12
N LEU A 39 5.66 21.05 7.69
CA LEU A 39 4.93 22.17 7.08
C LEU A 39 3.91 22.82 8.02
N ALA A 40 3.54 22.17 9.12
CA ALA A 40 2.57 22.69 10.09
C ALA A 40 3.13 22.55 11.52
N SER A 41 4.37 23.03 11.74
CA SER A 41 5.14 22.79 12.97
C SER A 41 4.44 23.28 14.25
N SER A 42 3.72 24.40 14.17
CA SER A 42 2.95 25.01 15.27
C SER A 42 1.78 24.15 15.75
N VAL A 43 1.11 23.45 14.84
CA VAL A 43 -0.07 22.60 15.10
C VAL A 43 0.17 21.13 14.81
N LYS A 44 1.46 20.72 14.79
CA LYS A 44 1.89 19.41 14.27
C LYS A 44 1.23 18.22 14.95
N LYS A 45 0.89 18.31 16.24
CA LYS A 45 0.30 17.20 17.00
C LYS A 45 -1.13 16.93 16.50
N GLN A 46 -1.93 17.98 16.39
CA GLN A 46 -3.31 17.93 15.95
C GLN A 46 -3.40 17.52 14.48
N VAL A 47 -2.58 18.14 13.61
CA VAL A 47 -2.57 17.81 12.19
C VAL A 47 -2.10 16.37 11.95
N LYS A 48 -1.10 15.86 12.70
CA LYS A 48 -0.70 14.44 12.62
C LYS A 48 -1.83 13.47 13.01
N ALA A 49 -2.68 13.85 13.96
CA ALA A 49 -3.84 13.05 14.33
C ALA A 49 -4.83 12.99 13.16
N MET A 50 -5.12 14.14 12.52
CA MET A 50 -5.99 14.21 11.35
C MET A 50 -5.46 13.37 10.18
N MET A 51 -4.15 13.38 9.93
CA MET A 51 -3.54 12.51 8.90
C MET A 51 -3.80 11.02 9.18
N GLY A 52 -3.83 10.62 10.44
CA GLY A 52 -4.21 9.25 10.82
C GLY A 52 -5.67 8.97 10.52
N LEU A 53 -6.57 9.86 10.95
CA LEU A 53 -8.01 9.71 10.73
C LEU A 53 -8.36 9.66 9.24
N LEU A 54 -7.73 10.48 8.40
CA LEU A 54 -7.94 10.46 6.95
C LEU A 54 -7.61 9.10 6.33
N VAL A 55 -6.48 8.50 6.69
CA VAL A 55 -6.05 7.20 6.13
C VAL A 55 -6.96 6.06 6.62
N TYR A 56 -7.33 6.10 7.89
CA TYR A 56 -8.09 5.05 8.55
C TYR A 56 -9.61 5.27 8.57
N ALA A 57 -10.11 6.31 7.89
CA ALA A 57 -11.52 6.63 7.83
C ALA A 57 -12.33 5.42 7.31
N ARG A 58 -13.42 5.11 8.03
CA ARG A 58 -14.34 4.00 7.76
C ARG A 58 -15.60 4.44 7.03
N SER A 59 -15.77 5.73 6.84
CA SER A 59 -16.85 6.29 6.03
C SER A 59 -16.42 7.60 5.38
N LYS A 60 -17.19 8.04 4.38
CA LYS A 60 -17.03 9.37 3.78
C LYS A 60 -17.17 10.48 4.83
N MET A 61 -18.10 10.32 5.77
CA MET A 61 -18.34 11.31 6.84
C MET A 61 -17.12 11.46 7.75
N GLU A 62 -16.53 10.35 8.23
CA GLU A 62 -15.30 10.39 9.04
C GLU A 62 -14.13 11.05 8.28
N TYR A 63 -14.04 10.80 6.96
CA TYR A 63 -13.02 11.39 6.11
C TYR A 63 -13.20 12.90 5.93
N ASP A 64 -14.42 13.34 5.58
CA ASP A 64 -14.75 14.74 5.36
C ASP A 64 -14.57 15.56 6.64
N GLU A 65 -14.96 15.01 7.79
CA GLU A 65 -14.78 15.64 9.10
C GLU A 65 -13.29 15.83 9.41
N ALA A 66 -12.49 14.77 9.30
CA ALA A 66 -11.04 14.86 9.53
C ALA A 66 -10.35 15.86 8.56
N ARG A 67 -10.82 15.93 7.31
CA ARG A 67 -10.32 16.89 6.32
C ARG A 67 -10.71 18.33 6.68
N SER A 68 -11.95 18.56 7.09
CA SER A 68 -12.42 19.88 7.49
C SER A 68 -11.67 20.38 8.72
N THR A 69 -11.56 19.55 9.77
CA THR A 69 -10.79 19.88 10.97
C THR A 69 -9.31 20.12 10.65
N MET A 70 -8.72 19.34 9.73
CA MET A 70 -7.37 19.61 9.25
C MET A 70 -7.24 20.99 8.60
N LYS A 71 -8.18 21.39 7.74
CA LYS A 71 -8.19 22.72 7.10
C LYS A 71 -8.32 23.83 8.14
N GLU A 72 -9.22 23.69 9.11
CA GLU A 72 -9.40 24.64 10.22
C GLU A 72 -8.14 24.80 11.08
N LEU A 73 -7.48 23.69 11.42
CA LEU A 73 -6.20 23.72 12.15
C LEU A 73 -5.09 24.44 11.38
N LEU A 74 -5.18 24.50 10.05
CA LEU A 74 -4.28 25.24 9.18
C LEU A 74 -4.73 26.68 8.93
N GLY A 75 -5.70 27.18 9.72
CA GLY A 75 -6.20 28.56 9.65
C GLY A 75 -7.32 28.76 8.63
N GLY A 76 -7.92 27.68 8.10
CA GLY A 76 -8.91 27.75 7.03
C GLY A 76 -8.32 28.08 5.66
N ASP A 77 -7.00 28.23 5.57
CA ASP A 77 -6.27 28.69 4.40
C ASP A 77 -6.03 27.55 3.39
N GLU A 78 -6.66 27.66 2.22
CA GLU A 78 -6.48 26.70 1.13
C GLU A 78 -5.10 26.81 0.46
N THR A 79 -4.41 27.93 0.66
CA THR A 79 -3.06 28.17 0.13
C THR A 79 -1.96 27.61 1.04
N HIS A 80 -2.31 27.13 2.24
CA HIS A 80 -1.35 26.57 3.17
C HIS A 80 -0.55 25.45 2.50
N PRO A 81 0.81 25.47 2.53
CA PRO A 81 1.64 24.55 1.75
C PRO A 81 1.31 23.07 1.95
N LEU A 82 1.01 22.68 3.19
CA LEU A 82 0.57 21.32 3.51
C LEU A 82 -0.76 20.94 2.85
N TYR A 83 -1.75 21.84 2.89
CA TYR A 83 -3.09 21.58 2.35
C TYR A 83 -3.03 21.47 0.83
N LYS A 84 -2.32 22.40 0.18
CA LYS A 84 -2.04 22.35 -1.26
C LYS A 84 -1.33 21.06 -1.67
N THR A 85 -0.25 20.69 -0.97
CA THR A 85 0.48 19.43 -1.22
C THR A 85 -0.44 18.22 -1.08
N PHE A 86 -1.32 18.20 -0.08
CA PHE A 86 -2.29 17.13 0.13
C PHE A 86 -3.28 17.02 -1.04
N LEU A 87 -3.88 18.13 -1.47
CA LEU A 87 -4.83 18.14 -2.58
C LEU A 87 -4.20 17.67 -3.88
N GLU A 88 -3.03 18.20 -4.24
CA GLU A 88 -2.36 17.88 -5.49
C GLU A 88 -1.90 16.42 -5.58
N ASN A 89 -1.48 15.84 -4.45
CA ASN A 89 -0.78 14.56 -4.46
C ASN A 89 -1.59 13.38 -3.93
N TRP A 90 -2.68 13.61 -3.17
CA TRP A 90 -3.36 12.55 -2.43
C TRP A 90 -4.88 12.55 -2.60
N GLU A 91 -5.51 13.72 -2.74
CA GLU A 91 -6.97 13.84 -2.86
C GLU A 91 -7.51 13.08 -4.07
N ASN A 92 -6.85 13.18 -5.22
CA ASN A 92 -7.31 12.53 -6.46
C ASN A 92 -7.10 11.01 -6.50
N SER A 93 -6.49 10.42 -5.46
CA SER A 93 -6.17 8.98 -5.40
C SER A 93 -6.65 8.29 -4.12
N GLN A 94 -7.66 8.85 -3.45
CA GLN A 94 -8.21 8.32 -2.18
C GLN A 94 -8.54 6.82 -2.23
N GLU A 95 -9.04 6.30 -3.35
CA GLU A 95 -9.36 4.88 -3.52
C GLU A 95 -8.16 3.94 -3.32
N GLU A 96 -6.95 4.46 -3.44
CA GLU A 96 -5.71 3.68 -3.33
C GLU A 96 -5.27 3.54 -1.87
N TRP A 97 -5.67 4.45 -0.97
CA TRP A 97 -5.07 4.55 0.37
C TRP A 97 -6.06 4.75 1.54
N VAL A 98 -7.27 5.25 1.28
CA VAL A 98 -8.30 5.45 2.33
C VAL A 98 -9.04 4.14 2.60
N SER A 99 -9.18 3.77 3.88
CA SER A 99 -9.70 2.45 4.26
C SER A 99 -11.09 2.14 3.70
N TYR A 100 -12.06 3.06 3.83
CA TYR A 100 -13.43 2.78 3.39
C TYR A 100 -13.61 2.67 1.87
N LEU A 101 -12.72 3.29 1.07
CA LEU A 101 -12.77 3.21 -0.39
C LEU A 101 -12.08 1.95 -0.94
N ARG A 102 -11.36 1.21 -0.09
CA ARG A 102 -10.63 -0.01 -0.46
C ARG A 102 -11.44 -1.28 -0.23
N GLY A 103 -12.56 -1.21 0.48
CA GLY A 103 -13.36 -2.38 0.90
C GLY A 103 -13.99 -3.18 -0.25
N ASN A 104 -14.15 -2.58 -1.42
CA ASN A 104 -14.71 -3.25 -2.61
C ASN A 104 -13.66 -4.08 -3.38
N VAL A 105 -12.41 -4.12 -2.92
CA VAL A 105 -11.34 -4.92 -3.53
C VAL A 105 -10.97 -6.04 -2.56
N PRO A 106 -10.97 -7.32 -2.98
CA PRO A 106 -10.50 -8.42 -2.14
C PRO A 106 -9.01 -8.23 -1.84
N HIS A 107 -8.70 -7.60 -0.70
CA HIS A 107 -7.34 -7.28 -0.31
C HIS A 107 -6.72 -8.35 0.61
N LEU A 108 -7.42 -9.48 0.84
CA LEU A 108 -6.97 -10.61 1.67
C LEU A 108 -6.36 -10.16 3.02
N THR A 109 -7.03 -9.20 3.68
CA THR A 109 -6.57 -8.55 4.93
C THR A 109 -5.17 -7.90 4.89
N ASN A 110 -4.56 -7.75 3.71
CA ASN A 110 -3.32 -7.00 3.52
C ASN A 110 -3.59 -5.49 3.52
N ASN A 111 -3.67 -4.91 4.72
CA ASN A 111 -3.79 -3.47 4.94
C ASN A 111 -2.42 -2.80 5.13
N THR A 112 -1.41 -3.62 5.37
CA THR A 112 -0.01 -3.26 5.60
C THR A 112 0.88 -4.21 4.79
N ASN A 113 2.08 -3.75 4.46
CA ASN A 113 3.08 -4.54 3.74
C ASN A 113 3.93 -5.44 4.67
N ASN A 114 3.65 -5.48 5.97
CA ASN A 114 4.42 -6.25 6.97
C ASN A 114 4.68 -7.71 6.55
N ARG A 115 3.69 -8.38 5.96
CA ARG A 115 3.83 -9.76 5.47
C ARG A 115 4.87 -9.87 4.35
N ILE A 116 4.90 -8.87 3.47
CA ILE A 116 5.83 -8.78 2.34
C ILE A 116 7.22 -8.39 2.86
N GLU A 117 7.31 -7.37 3.72
CA GLU A 117 8.56 -6.91 4.33
C GLU A 117 9.24 -7.99 5.16
N SER A 118 8.49 -8.76 5.95
CA SER A 118 9.04 -9.87 6.73
C SER A 118 9.62 -10.98 5.85
N LYS A 119 8.95 -11.31 4.73
CA LYS A 119 9.51 -12.24 3.74
C LYS A 119 10.76 -11.67 3.08
N TRP A 120 10.75 -10.40 2.69
CA TRP A 120 11.92 -9.74 2.12
C TRP A 120 13.11 -9.67 3.08
N GLY A 121 12.86 -9.51 4.38
CA GLY A 121 13.90 -9.59 5.42
C GLY A 121 14.64 -10.93 5.35
N LYS A 122 13.90 -12.04 5.36
CA LYS A 122 14.48 -13.39 5.26
C LYS A 122 15.25 -13.62 3.95
N ILE A 123 14.73 -13.09 2.84
CA ILE A 123 15.39 -13.17 1.53
C ILE A 123 16.72 -12.40 1.54
N LYS A 124 16.75 -11.21 2.15
CA LYS A 124 17.98 -10.42 2.33
C LYS A 124 18.98 -11.07 3.28
N ASP A 125 18.54 -11.92 4.20
CA ASP A 125 19.46 -12.69 5.05
C ASP A 125 20.20 -13.77 4.24
N VAL A 126 19.56 -14.31 3.20
CA VAL A 126 20.13 -15.35 2.32
C VAL A 126 20.99 -14.75 1.21
N ILE A 127 20.53 -13.63 0.63
CA ILE A 127 21.22 -12.95 -0.46
C ILE A 127 22.20 -11.94 0.11
N LYS A 128 23.50 -12.13 -0.17
CA LYS A 128 24.54 -11.18 0.25
C LYS A 128 24.65 -10.05 -0.76
N GLY A 129 25.06 -8.87 -0.31
CA GLY A 129 25.34 -7.72 -1.19
C GLY A 129 26.45 -7.97 -2.22
N THR A 130 27.15 -9.10 -2.11
CA THR A 130 28.20 -9.55 -3.05
C THR A 130 27.68 -10.54 -4.10
N SER A 131 26.41 -10.96 -4.03
CA SER A 131 25.83 -11.89 -5.00
C SER A 131 25.71 -11.23 -6.37
N SER A 132 25.96 -12.01 -7.43
CA SER A 132 25.77 -11.53 -8.80
C SER A 132 24.27 -11.33 -9.08
N ILE A 133 23.96 -10.57 -10.15
CA ILE A 133 22.57 -10.41 -10.61
C ILE A 133 21.98 -11.77 -10.99
N ASP A 134 22.76 -12.64 -11.64
CA ASP A 134 22.32 -13.97 -12.04
C ASP A 134 21.97 -14.82 -10.81
N GLU A 135 22.83 -14.84 -9.79
CA GLU A 135 22.56 -15.55 -8.52
C GLU A 135 21.31 -15.02 -7.83
N LEU A 136 21.13 -13.70 -7.81
CA LEU A 136 19.96 -13.04 -7.25
C LEU A 136 18.68 -13.46 -8.00
N VAL A 137 18.67 -13.36 -9.32
CA VAL A 137 17.51 -13.68 -10.16
C VAL A 137 17.17 -15.16 -10.04
N THR A 138 18.15 -16.05 -10.13
CA THR A 138 17.93 -17.50 -9.96
C THR A 138 17.36 -17.81 -8.58
N THR A 139 17.93 -17.26 -7.51
CA THR A 139 17.43 -17.47 -6.14
C THR A 139 15.97 -17.01 -5.99
N LEU A 140 15.61 -15.86 -6.57
CA LEU A 140 14.25 -15.35 -6.52
C LEU A 140 13.26 -16.23 -7.29
N ILE A 141 13.64 -16.70 -8.49
CA ILE A 141 12.82 -17.62 -9.29
C ILE A 141 12.59 -18.92 -8.52
N THR A 142 13.64 -19.55 -7.99
CA THR A 142 13.52 -20.80 -7.24
C THR A 142 12.65 -20.66 -5.99
N LEU A 143 12.77 -19.55 -5.26
CA LEU A 143 11.92 -19.28 -4.10
C LEU A 143 10.46 -19.06 -4.49
N GLN A 144 10.20 -18.46 -5.66
CA GLN A 144 8.86 -18.28 -6.19
C GLN A 144 8.24 -19.63 -6.60
N GLU A 145 8.95 -20.43 -7.40
CA GLU A 145 8.51 -21.76 -7.83
C GLU A 145 8.17 -22.64 -6.62
N TYR A 146 9.06 -22.67 -5.62
CA TYR A 146 8.82 -23.41 -4.37
C TYR A 146 7.56 -22.93 -3.64
N ALA A 147 7.31 -21.62 -3.60
CA ALA A 147 6.13 -21.07 -2.94
C ALA A 147 4.83 -21.39 -3.70
N GLU A 148 4.88 -21.40 -5.03
CA GLU A 148 3.78 -21.81 -5.91
C GLU A 148 3.45 -23.29 -5.71
N ASP A 149 4.47 -24.17 -5.70
CA ASP A 149 4.29 -25.61 -5.46
C ASP A 149 3.64 -25.91 -4.10
N GLN A 150 4.10 -25.23 -3.04
CA GLN A 150 3.50 -25.37 -1.70
C GLN A 150 2.05 -24.90 -1.67
N TYR A 151 1.72 -23.83 -2.38
CA TYR A 151 0.35 -23.33 -2.48
C TYR A 151 -0.56 -24.33 -3.21
N ILE A 152 -0.10 -24.86 -4.35
CA ILE A 152 -0.83 -25.86 -5.13
C ILE A 152 -1.03 -27.13 -4.31
N ALA A 153 -0.01 -27.61 -3.59
CA ALA A 153 -0.11 -28.77 -2.73
C ALA A 153 -1.14 -28.58 -1.60
N GLU A 154 -1.15 -27.42 -0.93
CA GLU A 154 -2.14 -27.12 0.11
C GLU A 154 -3.55 -26.93 -0.46
N TYR A 155 -3.67 -26.34 -1.66
CA TYR A 155 -4.94 -26.21 -2.38
C TYR A 155 -5.56 -27.57 -2.73
N HIS A 156 -4.74 -28.53 -3.15
CA HIS A 156 -5.18 -29.89 -3.47
C HIS A 156 -5.33 -30.81 -2.25
N ARG A 157 -5.03 -30.31 -1.05
CA ARG A 157 -5.22 -31.08 0.19
C ARG A 157 -6.71 -31.26 0.47
N VAL A 158 -7.15 -32.52 0.49
CA VAL A 158 -8.57 -32.88 0.64
C VAL A 158 -9.14 -32.32 1.95
N GLY A 159 -10.13 -31.43 1.83
CA GLY A 159 -10.83 -30.79 2.96
C GLY A 159 -11.13 -29.29 2.80
N SER A 160 -10.47 -28.59 1.86
CA SER A 160 -10.74 -27.18 1.56
C SER A 160 -11.77 -27.02 0.44
N SER A 161 -13.03 -27.32 0.76
CA SER A 161 -14.16 -27.12 -0.15
C SER A 161 -14.49 -25.63 -0.28
N ASP A 162 -14.18 -25.05 -1.44
CA ASP A 162 -15.09 -24.17 -2.17
C ASP A 162 -14.66 -24.15 -3.64
N GLY A 163 -15.40 -24.90 -4.47
CA GLY A 163 -15.10 -25.19 -5.87
C GLY A 163 -15.05 -23.99 -6.81
N LYS A 164 -14.03 -23.15 -6.67
CA LYS A 164 -13.62 -22.17 -7.68
C LYS A 164 -12.35 -22.70 -8.34
N GLU A 165 -12.28 -22.69 -9.66
CA GLU A 165 -11.06 -23.02 -10.39
C GLU A 165 -9.86 -22.24 -9.81
N PRO A 166 -8.64 -22.82 -9.81
CA PRO A 166 -7.45 -22.06 -9.47
C PRO A 166 -7.28 -20.97 -10.53
N GLY A 167 -7.81 -19.77 -10.23
CA GLY A 167 -7.47 -18.58 -10.98
C GLY A 167 -5.96 -18.48 -11.00
N VAL A 168 -5.38 -18.37 -12.20
CA VAL A 168 -3.93 -18.33 -12.43
C VAL A 168 -3.30 -17.37 -11.44
N PHE A 169 -2.71 -17.92 -10.38
CA PHE A 169 -2.12 -17.14 -9.30
C PHE A 169 -0.72 -16.75 -9.73
N LYS A 170 -0.62 -15.87 -10.75
CA LYS A 170 0.62 -15.14 -11.03
C LYS A 170 0.78 -14.09 -9.94
N MET A 171 1.23 -14.50 -8.77
CA MET A 171 1.53 -13.59 -7.67
C MET A 171 2.97 -13.80 -7.26
N PHE A 172 3.89 -13.07 -7.89
CA PHE A 172 4.73 -12.09 -7.18
C PHE A 172 5.68 -11.30 -8.11
N LEU A 173 6.00 -11.79 -9.30
CA LEU A 173 6.88 -11.11 -10.26
C LEU A 173 6.42 -11.45 -11.69
N THR A 174 5.40 -10.77 -12.18
CA THR A 174 5.41 -10.39 -13.60
C THR A 174 5.54 -8.88 -13.57
N LEU A 175 6.68 -8.40 -14.05
CA LEU A 175 7.11 -7.00 -14.02
C LEU A 175 6.01 -6.03 -14.46
#